data_AF-A0A7C7RLE4-F1
#
_entry.id   AF-A0A7C7RLE4-F1
#
_cell.length_a   1.000
_cell.length_b   1.000
_cell.length_c   1.000
_cell.angle_alpha   90.00
_cell.angle_beta   90.00
_cell.angle_gamma   90.00
#
_symmetry.space_group_name_H-M   'P 1'
#
loop_
_entity.id
_entity.type
_entity.pdbx_description
1 polymer ?
#
loop_
_entity_poly.entity_id
_entity_poly.type
_entity_poly.pdbx_seq_one_letter_code
_entity_poly.pdbx_strand_id
1 'polypeptide(L)'
;KIKPPTEALKGYIILKTRNPPGWITLESWKTIKDAIQSVTAGQKVAVLVEGEEDLLGFPVAIYAPSGSILIYGQPGEGAVIVRMNEAERKRALRLLERSFECA
;
A
#
# COMPACT_ATOMS: atom_id res chain seq x y z
N LYS A 1 11.75 -4.48 -17.71
CA LYS A 1 12.42 -4.01 -16.48
C LYS A 1 12.03 -2.55 -16.25
N ILE A 2 11.15 -2.26 -15.28
CA ILE A 2 10.75 -0.89 -14.95
C ILE A 2 11.99 -0.17 -14.42
N LYS A 3 12.52 0.82 -15.17
CA LYS A 3 13.53 1.71 -14.61
C LYS A 3 12.83 2.55 -13.54
N PRO A 4 13.29 2.59 -12.29
CA PRO A 4 12.72 3.49 -11.31
C PRO A 4 12.77 4.92 -11.85
N PRO A 5 11.79 5.78 -11.56
CA PRO A 5 11.88 7.19 -11.87
C PRO A 5 13.00 7.80 -11.02
N THR A 6 14.23 7.72 -11.55
CA THR A 6 15.47 7.82 -10.78
C THR A 6 15.67 9.20 -10.16
N GLU A 7 15.17 10.25 -10.82
CA GLU A 7 15.24 11.61 -10.28
C GLU A 7 14.10 11.90 -9.29
N ALA A 8 12.89 11.40 -9.56
CA ALA A 8 11.72 11.63 -8.69
C ALA A 8 11.85 10.92 -7.34
N LEU A 9 12.60 9.81 -7.29
CA LEU A 9 12.82 9.01 -6.08
C LEU A 9 14.17 9.31 -5.40
N LYS A 10 14.84 10.40 -5.77
CA LYS A 10 16.11 10.79 -5.13
C LYS A 10 15.90 11.03 -3.64
N GLY A 11 16.69 10.34 -2.82
CA GLY A 11 16.59 10.41 -1.34
C GLY A 11 15.48 9.56 -0.73
N TYR A 12 14.80 8.73 -1.53
CA TYR A 12 13.87 7.72 -1.02
C TYR A 12 14.61 6.40 -0.76
N ILE A 13 14.22 5.71 0.30
CA ILE A 13 14.50 4.28 0.48
C ILE A 13 13.59 3.53 -0.48
N ILE A 14 14.19 2.76 -1.37
CA ILE A 14 13.45 1.98 -2.37
C ILE A 14 13.31 0.55 -1.87
N LEU A 15 12.09 0.16 -1.51
CA LEU A 15 11.72 -1.23 -1.30
C LEU A 15 11.16 -1.81 -2.58
N LYS A 16 11.30 -3.12 -2.76
CA LYS A 16 10.77 -3.83 -3.93
C LYS A 16 9.98 -5.02 -3.47
N THR A 17 8.90 -5.33 -4.17
CA THR A 17 8.15 -6.55 -3.95
C THR A 17 7.47 -7.02 -5.23
N ARG A 18 7.10 -8.29 -5.28
CA ARG A 18 6.31 -8.85 -6.38
C ARG A 18 4.92 -9.26 -5.90
N ASN A 19 3.89 -8.72 -6.54
CA ASN A 19 2.50 -9.04 -6.25
C ASN A 19 1.76 -9.43 -7.55
N PRO A 20 1.35 -10.70 -7.75
CA PRO A 20 0.63 -11.08 -8.94
C PRO A 20 -0.80 -10.53 -8.94
N PRO A 21 -1.43 -10.39 -10.12
CA PRO A 21 -2.79 -9.86 -10.23
C PRO A 21 -3.83 -10.64 -9.42
N GLY A 22 -4.71 -9.95 -8.69
CA GLY A 22 -5.79 -10.57 -7.92
C GLY A 22 -5.38 -11.25 -6.60
N TRP A 23 -4.10 -11.18 -6.21
CA TRP A 23 -3.60 -11.74 -4.95
C TRP A 23 -2.94 -10.65 -4.11
N ILE A 24 -2.82 -10.91 -2.81
CA ILE A 24 -1.91 -10.16 -1.94
C ILE A 24 -0.90 -11.15 -1.37
N THR A 25 0.34 -11.11 -1.86
CA THR A 25 1.39 -12.00 -1.35
C THR A 25 1.80 -11.61 0.07
N LEU A 26 2.23 -12.60 0.85
CA LEU A 26 2.81 -12.35 2.17
C LEU A 26 4.07 -11.47 2.09
N GLU A 27 4.83 -11.60 1.01
CA GLU A 27 5.99 -10.75 0.74
C GLU A 27 5.57 -9.29 0.62
N SER A 28 4.64 -8.97 -0.27
CA SER A 28 4.16 -7.61 -0.50
C SER A 28 3.47 -7.03 0.74
N TRP A 29 2.70 -7.85 1.46
CA TRP A 29 2.12 -7.47 2.74
C TRP A 29 3.18 -7.01 3.75
N LYS A 30 4.26 -7.78 3.91
CA LYS A 30 5.38 -7.44 4.79
C LYS A 30 6.12 -6.20 4.32
N THR A 31 6.40 -6.09 3.02
CA THR A 31 7.08 -4.92 2.45
C THR A 31 6.31 -3.63 2.72
N ILE A 32 4.99 -3.63 2.58
CA ILE A 32 4.15 -2.46 2.90
C ILE A 32 4.20 -2.13 4.39
N LYS A 33 4.14 -3.15 5.26
CA LYS A 33 4.26 -2.94 6.71
C LYS A 33 5.61 -2.30 7.08
N ASP A 34 6.70 -2.83 6.53
CA ASP A 34 8.05 -2.32 6.77
C ASP A 34 8.21 -0.89 6.23
N ALA A 35 7.62 -0.59 5.06
CA ALA A 35 7.59 0.77 4.50
C ALA A 35 6.91 1.76 5.47
N ILE A 36 5.76 1.39 6.05
CA ILE A 36 5.03 2.25 6.98
C ILE A 36 5.83 2.47 8.28
N GLN A 37 6.53 1.45 8.76
CA GLN A 37 7.43 1.59 9.91
C GLN A 37 8.57 2.57 9.63
N SER A 38 9.24 2.44 8.47
CA SER A 38 10.28 3.38 8.03
C SER A 38 9.76 4.81 7.89
N VAL A 39 8.58 4.99 7.30
CA VAL A 39 7.95 6.32 7.19
C VAL A 39 7.65 6.92 8.56
N THR A 40 7.18 6.11 9.51
CA THR A 40 6.91 6.55 10.89
C THR A 40 8.20 6.96 11.61
N ALA A 41 9.35 6.39 11.22
CA ALA A 41 10.67 6.80 11.69
C ALA A 41 11.25 8.04 10.97
N GLY A 42 10.47 8.72 10.13
CA GLY A 42 10.87 9.95 9.45
C GLY A 42 11.58 9.74 8.09
N GLN A 43 11.56 8.52 7.55
CA GLN A 43 12.19 8.21 6.27
C GLN A 43 11.21 8.44 5.10
N LYS A 44 11.74 8.83 3.94
CA LYS A 44 10.99 8.83 2.68
C LYS A 44 11.12 7.45 2.04
N VAL A 45 10.01 6.78 1.75
CA VAL A 45 10.01 5.41 1.24
C VAL A 45 9.18 5.32 -0.03
N ALA A 46 9.68 4.57 -1.00
CA ALA A 46 8.96 4.21 -2.21
C ALA A 46 8.99 2.68 -2.35
N VAL A 47 7.82 2.09 -2.61
CA VAL A 47 7.70 0.65 -2.87
C VAL A 47 7.49 0.45 -4.36
N LEU A 48 8.43 -0.24 -5.01
CA LEU A 48 8.30 -0.64 -6.40
C LEU A 48 7.68 -2.03 -6.45
N VAL A 49 6.48 -2.11 -7.01
CA VAL A 49 5.74 -3.35 -7.13
C VAL A 49 5.95 -3.91 -8.54
N GLU A 50 6.40 -5.15 -8.62
CA GLU A 50 6.36 -5.94 -9.85
C GLU A 50 5.02 -6.70 -9.89
N GLY A 51 4.14 -6.30 -10.83
CA GLY A 51 2.80 -6.83 -10.94
C GLY A 51 1.76 -5.78 -10.56
N GLU A 52 0.82 -6.13 -9.67
CA GLU A 52 -0.37 -5.34 -9.33
C GLU A 52 -0.27 -4.74 -7.92
N GLU A 53 -0.42 -3.43 -7.82
CA GLU A 53 -0.25 -2.63 -6.60
C GLU A 53 -1.56 -2.20 -5.93
N ASP A 54 -2.68 -2.21 -6.65
CA ASP A 54 -3.96 -1.65 -6.20
C ASP A 54 -4.51 -2.36 -4.95
N LEU A 55 -4.41 -3.68 -4.87
CA LEU A 55 -4.78 -4.48 -3.71
C LEU A 55 -3.88 -4.22 -2.49
N LEU A 56 -2.67 -3.67 -2.69
CA LEU A 56 -1.80 -3.29 -1.58
C LEU A 56 -2.33 -2.06 -0.81
N GLY A 57 -3.41 -1.42 -1.29
CA GLY A 57 -4.19 -0.48 -0.51
C GLY A 57 -4.74 -1.07 0.80
N PHE A 58 -5.03 -2.38 0.85
CA PHE A 58 -5.48 -3.07 2.08
C PHE A 58 -4.44 -3.02 3.21
N PRO A 59 -3.21 -3.57 3.04
CA PRO A 59 -2.19 -3.46 4.08
C PRO A 59 -1.85 -2.01 4.42
N VAL A 60 -1.92 -1.07 3.47
CA VAL A 60 -1.76 0.36 3.77
C VAL A 60 -2.85 0.85 4.73
N ALA A 61 -4.13 0.62 4.41
CA ALA A 61 -5.25 1.04 5.25
C ALA A 61 -5.23 0.39 6.65
N ILE A 62 -4.66 -0.82 6.74
CA ILE A 62 -4.60 -1.58 7.99
C ILE A 62 -3.47 -1.07 8.91
N TYR A 63 -2.30 -0.76 8.36
CA TYR A 63 -1.13 -0.39 9.17
C TYR A 63 -0.88 1.10 9.28
N ALA A 64 -1.43 1.92 8.38
CA ALA A 64 -1.22 3.36 8.41
C ALA A 64 -1.65 3.96 9.77
N PRO A 65 -0.85 4.89 10.33
CA PRO A 65 -1.25 5.66 11.52
C PRO A 65 -2.57 6.40 11.31
N SER A 66 -3.35 6.57 12.39
CA SER A 66 -4.52 7.43 12.34
C SER A 66 -4.12 8.86 11.99
N GLY A 67 -4.93 9.52 11.16
CA GLY A 67 -4.65 10.86 10.62
C GLY A 67 -3.85 10.84 9.31
N SER A 68 -3.29 9.69 8.90
CA SER A 68 -2.71 9.54 7.56
C SER A 68 -3.78 9.68 6.46
N ILE A 69 -3.32 10.00 5.26
CA ILE A 69 -4.17 10.08 4.07
C ILE A 69 -3.75 8.98 3.10
N LEU A 70 -4.68 8.10 2.75
CA LEU A 70 -4.54 7.16 1.65
C LEU A 70 -5.18 7.79 0.40
N ILE A 71 -4.41 7.88 -0.68
CA ILE A 71 -4.89 8.39 -1.97
C ILE A 71 -4.75 7.28 -3.00
N TYR A 72 -5.81 7.00 -3.74
CA TYR A 72 -5.79 6.04 -4.85
C TYR A 72 -6.67 6.53 -6.00
N GLY A 73 -6.41 6.03 -7.20
CA GLY A 73 -7.25 6.29 -8.37
C GLY A 73 -8.37 5.26 -8.46
N GLN A 74 -9.59 5.72 -8.77
CA GLN A 74 -10.74 4.86 -9.01
C GLN A 74 -11.35 5.19 -10.38
N PRO A 75 -11.50 4.20 -11.28
CA PRO A 75 -12.17 4.40 -12.56
C PRO A 75 -13.56 4.99 -12.37
N GLY A 76 -13.87 6.05 -13.13
CA GLY A 76 -15.15 6.76 -13.06
C GLY A 76 -15.27 7.81 -11.94
N GLU A 77 -14.41 7.75 -10.91
CA GLU A 77 -14.46 8.64 -9.74
C GLU A 77 -13.26 9.59 -9.67
N GLY A 78 -12.13 9.22 -10.27
CA GLY A 78 -10.89 9.98 -10.22
C GLY A 78 -10.07 9.68 -8.95
N ALA A 79 -9.46 10.69 -8.34
CA ALA A 79 -8.64 10.52 -7.14
C ALA A 79 -9.53 10.45 -5.89
N VAL A 80 -9.47 9.32 -5.18
CA VAL A 80 -10.16 9.10 -3.92
C VAL A 80 -9.21 9.35 -2.76
N ILE A 81 -9.66 10.12 -1.78
CA ILE A 81 -8.90 10.47 -0.58
C ILE A 81 -9.60 9.86 0.64
N VAL A 82 -8.89 9.00 1.36
CA VAL A 82 -9.39 8.37 2.58
C VAL A 82 -8.54 8.82 3.76
N ARG A 83 -9.19 9.41 4.77
CA ARG A 83 -8.55 9.78 6.05
C ARG A 83 -8.52 8.56 6.97
N MET A 84 -7.33 8.07 7.27
CA MET A 84 -7.14 6.88 8.07
C MET A 84 -7.55 7.11 9.52
N ASN A 85 -8.37 6.21 10.02
CA ASN A 85 -8.81 6.14 11.41
C ASN A 85 -9.17 4.68 11.74
N GLU A 86 -9.60 4.42 12.97
CA GLU A 86 -9.95 3.07 13.40
C GLU A 86 -11.16 2.48 12.65
N ALA A 87 -12.14 3.30 12.28
CA ALA A 87 -13.32 2.86 11.53
C ALA A 87 -12.95 2.41 10.11
N GLU A 88 -12.10 3.17 9.40
CA GLU A 88 -11.59 2.81 8.08
C GLU A 88 -10.70 1.57 8.12
N ARG A 89 -9.86 1.44 9.15
CA ARG A 89 -9.08 0.21 9.39
C ARG A 89 -9.99 -1.01 9.54
N LYS A 90 -11.02 -0.90 10.39
CA LYS A 90 -12.02 -1.96 10.59
C LYS A 90 -12.81 -2.25 9.31
N ARG A 91 -13.11 -1.24 8.50
CA ARG A 91 -13.77 -1.40 7.20
C ARG A 91 -12.88 -2.17 6.22
N ALA A 92 -11.61 -1.81 6.11
CA ALA A 92 -10.63 -2.51 5.27
C ALA A 92 -10.50 -3.99 5.66
N LEU A 93 -10.38 -4.29 6.96
CA LEU A 93 -10.33 -5.68 7.46
C LEU A 93 -11.58 -6.49 7.09
N ARG A 94 -12.77 -5.94 7.34
CA ARG A 94 -14.03 -6.62 6.98
C ARG A 94 -14.17 -6.86 5.47
N LEU A 95 -13.71 -5.92 4.65
CA LEU A 95 -13.73 -6.08 3.19
C LEU A 95 -12.75 -7.16 2.75
N LEU A 96 -11.55 -7.18 3.33
CA LEU A 96 -10.52 -8.18 3.05
C LEU A 96 -11.05 -9.59 3.39
N GLU A 97 -11.57 -9.78 4.61
CA GLU A 97 -12.12 -11.07 5.08
C GLU A 97 -13.28 -11.60 4.23
N ARG A 98 -14.08 -10.69 3.65
CA ARG A 98 -15.25 -11.09 2.82
C ARG A 98 -14.90 -11.33 1.36
N SER A 99 -13.78 -10.78 0.88
CA SER A 99 -13.45 -10.75 -0.55
C SER A 99 -12.31 -11.68 -0.92
N PHE A 100 -11.53 -12.13 0.06
CA PHE A 100 -10.34 -12.95 -0.16
C PHE A 100 -10.31 -14.15 0.77
N GLU A 101 -9.86 -15.27 0.24
CA GLU A 101 -9.56 -16.49 0.98
C GLU A 101 -8.04 -16.67 1.01
N CYS A 102 -7.51 -17.23 2.11
CA CYS A 102 -6.10 -17.61 2.16
C CYS A 102 -5.92 -18.91 1.38
N ALA A 103 -5.11 -18.88 0.32
CA ALA A 103 -4.65 -20.07 -0.40
C ALA A 103 -3.27 -20.53 0.08
#